data_AF-A0A0P1B291-F1
#
_entry.id   AF-A0A0P1B291-F1
#
_cell.length_a   1.000
_cell.length_b   1.000
_cell.length_c   1.000
_cell.angle_alpha   90.00
_cell.angle_beta   90.00
_cell.angle_gamma   90.00
#
_symmetry.space_group_name_H-M   'P 1'
#
loop_
_entity.id
_entity.type
_entity.pdbx_description
1 polymer ?
#
loop_
_entity_poly.entity_id
_entity_poly.type
_entity_poly.pdbx_seq_one_letter_code
_entity_poly.pdbx_strand_id
1 'polypeptide(L)' 'MAAGVNCIERQGVEADDIIASYSTQYTAYGFDVLLISNDNDFLQLVHDGINEVAKLKTTEDA' A
#
# COMPACT_ATOMS: atom_id res chain seq x y z
N MET A 1 -13.52 -16.15 5.05
CA MET A 1 -12.50 -15.14 4.77
C MET A 1 -12.28 -15.12 3.27
N ALA A 2 -12.86 -14.13 2.58
CA ALA A 2 -12.81 -14.07 1.13
C ALA A 2 -11.48 -13.43 0.70
N ALA A 3 -10.80 -14.02 -0.29
CA ALA A 3 -9.58 -13.55 -0.96
C ALA A 3 -8.19 -13.88 -0.37
N GLY A 4 -8.05 -14.56 0.78
CA GLY A 4 -6.73 -14.99 1.28
C GLY A 4 -5.80 -13.83 1.69
N VAL A 5 -6.37 -12.66 1.94
CA VAL A 5 -5.66 -11.47 2.42
C VAL A 5 -5.68 -11.47 3.95
N ASN A 6 -4.54 -11.21 4.58
CA ASN A 6 -4.48 -11.01 6.03
C ASN A 6 -4.99 -9.60 6.37
N CYS A 7 -6.01 -9.53 7.22
CA CYS A 7 -6.41 -8.27 7.84
C CYS A 7 -5.49 -8.01 9.04
N ILE A 8 -4.77 -6.90 9.01
CA ILE A 8 -3.88 -6.47 10.09
C ILE A 8 -4.49 -5.20 10.69
N GLU A 9 -4.76 -5.24 11.99
CA GLU A 9 -5.23 -4.09 12.75
C GLU A 9 -4.54 -4.06 14.11
N ARG A 10 -4.32 -2.87 14.65
CA ARG A 10 -3.74 -2.68 15.98
C ARG A 10 -4.42 -1.50 16.67
N GLN A 11 -4.90 -1.74 17.88
CA GLN A 11 -5.60 -0.71 18.65
C GLN A 11 -4.70 0.51 18.88
N GLY A 12 -5.20 1.69 18.52
CA GLY A 12 -4.51 2.97 18.71
C GLY A 12 -3.39 3.25 17.71
N VAL A 13 -3.31 2.52 16.60
CA VAL A 13 -2.38 2.77 15.50
C VAL A 13 -3.19 3.04 14.24
N GLU A 14 -2.82 4.10 13.52
CA GLU A 14 -3.48 4.44 12.26
C GLU A 14 -3.05 3.46 11.15
N ALA A 15 -3.92 3.23 10.16
CA ALA A 15 -3.67 2.22 9.14
C ALA A 15 -2.50 2.60 8.22
N ASP A 16 -2.31 3.90 8.02
CA ASP A 16 -1.21 4.49 7.27
C ASP A 16 0.15 4.21 7.92
N ASP A 17 0.28 4.34 9.25
CA ASP A 17 1.49 4.00 10.00
C ASP A 17 1.88 2.52 9.81
N ILE A 18 0.89 1.62 9.81
CA ILE A 18 1.09 0.19 9.58
C ILE A 18 1.58 -0.02 8.15
N ILE A 19 0.88 0.52 7.17
CA ILE A 19 1.22 0.38 5.75
C ILE A 19 2.62 0.95 5.45
N ALA A 20 2.95 2.12 6.00
CA ALA A 20 4.26 2.75 5.89
C ALA A 20 5.36 1.84 6.44
N SER A 21 5.19 1.37 7.69
CA SER A 21 6.15 0.51 8.36
C SER A 21 6.39 -0.81 7.60
N TYR A 22 5.34 -1.42 7.06
CA TYR A 22 5.48 -2.63 6.26
C TYR A 22 6.17 -2.32 4.93
N SER A 23 5.71 -1.32 4.20
CA SER A 23 6.27 -0.96 2.89
C SER A 23 7.77 -0.68 2.98
N THR A 24 8.20 0.16 3.92
CA THR A 24 9.63 0.47 4.12
C THR A 24 10.46 -0.77 4.46
N GLN A 25 9.96 -1.65 5.34
CA GLN A 25 10.69 -2.88 5.71
C GLN A 25 10.83 -3.82 4.52
N TYR A 26 9.74 -4.09 3.79
CA TYR A 26 9.76 -5.03 2.66
C TYR A 26 10.60 -4.50 1.49
N THR A 27 10.53 -3.20 1.19
CA THR A 27 11.43 -2.58 0.20
C THR A 27 12.89 -2.68 0.64
N ALA A 28 13.20 -2.48 1.93
CA ALA A 28 14.57 -2.64 2.45
C ALA A 28 15.09 -4.08 2.36
N TYR A 29 14.20 -5.08 2.43
CA TYR A 29 14.54 -6.49 2.17
C TYR A 29 14.63 -6.84 0.68
N GLY A 30 14.44 -5.87 -0.22
CA GLY A 30 14.54 -6.05 -1.68
C GLY A 30 13.30 -6.62 -2.33
N PHE A 31 12.14 -6.60 -1.66
CA PHE A 31 10.86 -6.96 -2.27
C PHE A 31 10.29 -5.80 -3.08
N ASP A 32 9.60 -6.12 -4.17
CA ASP A 32 8.78 -5.16 -4.90
C ASP A 32 7.44 -4.98 -4.17
N VAL A 33 7.17 -3.75 -3.72
CA VAL A 33 6.01 -3.42 -2.89
C VAL A 33 5.03 -2.60 -3.72
N LEU A 34 3.82 -3.13 -3.88
CA LEU A 34 2.70 -2.46 -4.53
C LEU A 34 1.70 -1.96 -3.50
N LEU A 35 1.57 -0.64 -3.40
CA LEU A 35 0.58 0.00 -2.53
C LEU A 35 -0.71 0.31 -3.31
N ILE A 36 -1.84 -0.20 -2.81
CA ILE A 36 -3.17 0.03 -3.36
C ILE A 36 -4.00 0.77 -2.31
N SER A 37 -4.21 2.07 -2.52
CA SER A 37 -5.05 2.92 -1.66
C SER A 37 -5.87 3.89 -2.53
N ASN A 38 -7.03 4.30 -2.02
CA ASN A 38 -7.80 5.42 -2.59
C ASN A 38 -7.50 6.74 -1.85
N ASP A 39 -6.64 6.68 -0.85
CA ASP A 39 -6.20 7.84 -0.07
C ASP A 39 -4.89 8.38 -0.64
N ASN A 40 -4.81 9.70 -0.80
CA ASN A 40 -3.63 10.38 -1.35
C ASN A 40 -2.58 10.69 -0.26
N ASP A 41 -2.89 10.46 1.02
CA ASP A 41 -1.96 10.71 2.12
C ASP A 41 -0.74 9.75 2.09
N PHE A 42 -0.82 8.69 1.28
CA PHE A 42 0.27 7.74 1.04
C PHE A 42 1.32 8.23 0.04
N LEU A 43 1.08 9.34 -0.66
CA LEU A 43 2.01 9.90 -1.65
C LEU A 43 3.38 10.27 -1.05
N GLN A 44 3.45 10.53 0.27
CA GLN A 44 4.71 10.76 0.98
C GLN A 44 5.63 9.53 1.05
N LEU A 45 5.08 8.33 0.88
CA LEU A 45 5.82 7.06 0.88
C LEU A 45 6.31 6.67 -0.52
N VAL A 46 5.93 7.42 -1.56
CA VAL A 46 6.40 7.22 -2.93
C VAL A 46 7.85 7.70 -3.04
N HIS A 47 8.79 6.82 -2.72
CA HIS A 47 10.23 7.00 -2.89
C HIS A 47 10.87 5.68 -3.35
N ASP A 48 12.18 5.69 -3.64
CA ASP A 48 12.96 4.57 -4.20
C ASP A 48 12.48 3.18 -3.72
N GLY A 49 11.79 2.45 -4.61
CA GLY A 49 11.33 1.07 -4.40
C GLY A 49 9.87 0.87 -3.96
N ILE A 50 9.09 1.92 -3.75
CA ILE A 50 7.63 1.82 -3.52
C ILE A 50 6.90 2.41 -4.73
N ASN A 51 6.18 1.55 -5.46
CA ASN A 51 5.35 1.96 -6.58
C ASN A 51 3.90 2.10 -6.10
N GLU A 52 3.39 3.33 -6.06
CA GLU A 52 1.97 3.57 -5.83
C GLU A 52 1.21 3.46 -7.16
N VAL A 53 0.22 2.56 -7.22
CA VAL A 53 -0.76 2.55 -8.32
C VAL A 53 -1.88 3.52 -7.98
N ALA A 54 -1.60 4.81 -8.14
CA ALA A 54 -2.59 5.86 -8.01
C ALA A 54 -3.62 5.73 -9.15
N LYS A 55 -4.84 5.30 -8.79
CA LYS A 55 -5.98 5.05 -9.69
C LYS A 55 -5.64 4.12 -10.86
N LEU A 56 -6.10 2.88 -10.75
CA LEU A 56 -6.65 2.21 -11.93
C LEU A 56 -7.71 3.17 -12.50
N LYS A 57 -7.37 3.94 -13.53
CA LYS A 57 -8.37 4.41 -14.48
C LYS A 57 -9.11 3.14 -14.86
N THR A 58 -10.38 3.06 -14.50
CA THR A 58 -11.29 2.14 -15.15
C THR A 58 -11.17 2.48 -16.63
N THR A 59 -10.41 1.68 -17.36
CA THR A 59 -10.49 1.67 -18.81
C THR A 59 -11.88 1.14 -19.11
N GLU A 60 -12.85 2.04 -19.15
CA GLU A 60 -14.05 1.87 -19.96
C GLU A 60 -13.60 1.89 -21.42
N ASP A 61 -13.05 0.77 -21.88
CA ASP A 61 -12.99 0.43 -23.31
C ASP A 61 -13.66 -0.94 -23.47
N ALA A 62 -14.99 -0.91 -23.51
CA ALA A 62 -15.87 -1.67 -24.40
C ALA A 62 -17.35 -1.45 -24.04
#